data_AF-A0A7K2P7Y9-F1
#
_entry.id   AF-A0A7K2P7Y9-F1
#
_cell.length_a   1.000
_cell.length_b   1.000
_cell.length_c   1.000
_cell.angle_alpha   90.00
_cell.angle_beta   90.00
_cell.angle_gamma   90.00
#
_symmetry.space_group_name_H-M   'P 1'
#
loop_
_entity.id
_entity.type
_entity.pdbx_description
1 polymer ?
#
loop_
_entity_poly.entity_id
_entity_poly.type
_entity_poly.pdbx_seq_one_letter_code
_entity_poly.pdbx_strand_id
1 'polypeptide(L)'
;NLTPHHWYNNARQPVAFHPTITQLLNDGHTTYLEPSPHPVLTHHIENTAHHHNTPIHTLTTLRRNTNGPHQLLTNLTHAWTHGH
;
A
#
# COMPACT_ATOMS: atom_id res chain seq x y z
N ASN A 1 -0.27 -14.80 13.34
CA ASN A 1 -0.99 -16.07 13.56
C ASN A 1 -2.41 -15.91 13.04
N LEU A 2 -2.86 -16.72 12.08
CA LEU A 2 -4.12 -16.54 11.33
C LEU A 2 -5.26 -17.41 11.91
N THR A 3 -5.51 -17.31 13.23
CA THR A 3 -6.55 -18.10 13.91
C THR A 3 -7.95 -17.47 13.74
N PRO A 4 -9.06 -18.18 14.06
CA PRO A 4 -10.39 -17.56 14.10
C PRO A 4 -10.46 -16.32 15.01
N HIS A 5 -9.73 -16.33 16.14
CA HIS A 5 -9.64 -15.17 17.04
C HIS A 5 -8.95 -13.97 16.38
N HIS A 6 -7.99 -14.20 15.47
CA HIS A 6 -7.37 -13.12 14.71
C HIS A 6 -8.39 -12.40 13.82
N TRP A 7 -9.24 -13.13 13.10
CA TRP A 7 -10.26 -12.53 12.26
C TRP A 7 -11.30 -11.75 13.07
N TYR A 8 -11.69 -12.27 14.24
CA TYR A 8 -12.51 -11.53 15.19
C TYR A 8 -11.85 -10.22 15.60
N ASN A 9 -10.57 -10.26 15.99
CA ASN A 9 -9.83 -9.06 16.39
C ASN A 9 -9.63 -8.07 15.24
N ASN A 10 -9.34 -8.56 14.03
CA ASN A 10 -9.19 -7.72 12.84
C ASN A 10 -10.47 -6.92 12.53
N ALA A 11 -11.65 -7.50 12.78
CA ALA A 11 -12.92 -6.80 12.64
C ALA A 11 -13.28 -5.92 13.85
N ARG A 12 -12.79 -6.25 15.05
CA ARG A 12 -13.25 -5.66 16.32
C ARG A 12 -12.34 -4.57 16.89
N GLN A 13 -11.04 -4.64 16.60
CA GLN A 13 -10.00 -3.77 17.14
C GLN A 13 -9.58 -2.70 16.12
N PRO A 14 -9.04 -1.55 16.57
CA PRO A 14 -8.46 -0.57 15.66
C PRO A 14 -7.34 -1.18 14.80
N VAL A 15 -7.33 -0.84 13.51
CA VAL A 15 -6.27 -1.27 12.59
C VAL A 15 -5.01 -0.45 12.86
N ALA A 16 -3.91 -1.11 13.24
CA ALA A 16 -2.62 -0.48 13.51
C ALA A 16 -1.85 -0.13 12.22
N PHE A 17 -2.48 0.58 11.27
CA PHE A 17 -1.92 0.85 9.95
C PHE A 17 -0.65 1.71 10.01
N HIS A 18 -0.73 2.91 10.60
CA HIS A 18 0.42 3.83 10.69
C HIS A 18 1.62 3.20 11.42
N PRO A 19 1.48 2.59 12.62
CA PRO A 19 2.59 1.89 13.28
C PRO A 19 3.22 0.80 12.41
N THR A 20 2.42 0.08 11.63
CA THR A 20 2.93 -0.95 10.72
C THR A 20 3.77 -0.36 9.61
N ILE A 21 3.31 0.72 8.96
CA ILE A 21 4.09 1.40 7.91
C ILE A 21 5.38 1.99 8.51
N THR A 22 5.33 2.61 9.68
CA THR A 22 6.53 3.10 10.37
C THR A 22 7.53 1.98 10.64
N GLN A 23 7.07 0.82 11.10
CA GLN A 23 7.95 -0.34 11.32
C GLN A 23 8.58 -0.82 10.01
N LEU A 24 7.79 -0.94 8.94
CA LEU A 24 8.31 -1.36 7.63
C LEU A 24 9.37 -0.38 7.08
N LEU A 25 9.20 0.93 7.32
CA LEU A 25 10.21 1.93 6.97
C LEU A 25 11.49 1.76 7.79
N ASN A 26 11.39 1.49 9.10
CA ASN A 26 12.54 1.17 9.94
C ASN A 26 13.27 -0.09 9.49
N ASP A 27 12.52 -1.08 8.98
CA ASP A 27 13.05 -2.33 8.43
C ASP A 27 13.65 -2.16 7.01
N GLY A 28 13.58 -0.95 6.44
CA GLY A 28 14.19 -0.61 5.15
C GLY A 28 13.30 -0.83 3.92
N HIS A 29 12.00 -1.08 4.10
CA HIS A 29 11.06 -1.22 2.98
C HIS A 29 10.71 0.14 2.38
N THR A 30 11.01 0.32 1.09
CA THR A 30 10.81 1.60 0.38
C THR A 30 9.88 1.53 -0.83
N THR A 31 9.41 0.34 -1.22
CA THR A 31 8.40 0.17 -2.28
C THR A 31 7.12 -0.44 -1.72
N TYR A 32 5.97 0.18 -2.01
CA TYR A 32 4.66 -0.25 -1.53
C TYR A 32 3.69 -0.41 -2.71
N LEU A 33 3.00 -1.55 -2.80
CA LEU A 33 1.93 -1.78 -3.78
C LEU A 33 0.58 -1.80 -3.06
N GLU A 34 -0.39 -1.02 -3.56
CA GLU A 34 -1.78 -1.06 -3.11
C GLU A 34 -2.66 -1.85 -4.11
N PRO A 35 -2.97 -3.12 -3.84
CA PRO A 35 -3.81 -3.94 -4.71
C PRO A 35 -5.30 -3.71 -4.41
N SER A 36 -5.86 -2.61 -4.90
CA SER A 36 -7.25 -2.22 -4.63
C SER A 36 -7.97 -1.75 -5.90
N PRO A 37 -9.32 -1.78 -5.94
CA PRO A 37 -10.11 -1.22 -7.04
C PRO A 37 -9.92 0.29 -7.26
N HIS A 38 -9.39 0.97 -6.24
CA HIS A 38 -9.05 2.39 -6.25
C HIS A 38 -8.12 2.70 -5.07
N PRO A 39 -7.02 3.45 -5.26
CA PRO A 39 -6.09 3.76 -4.18
C PRO A 39 -6.75 4.59 -3.08
N VAL A 40 -6.74 4.06 -1.86
CA VAL A 40 -7.23 4.74 -0.64
C VAL A 40 -6.18 4.76 0.46
N LEU A 41 -5.11 3.96 0.36
CA LEU A 41 -4.04 3.87 1.37
C LEU A 41 -2.78 4.62 0.95
N THR A 42 -2.54 4.76 -0.36
CA THR A 42 -1.36 5.37 -0.96
C THR A 42 -0.98 6.69 -0.29
N HIS A 43 -1.92 7.63 -0.18
CA HIS A 43 -1.69 8.93 0.46
C HIS A 43 -1.24 8.82 1.93
N HIS A 44 -1.79 7.86 2.68
CA HIS A 44 -1.42 7.65 4.08
C HIS A 44 -0.03 7.02 4.23
N ILE A 45 0.38 6.17 3.28
CA ILE A 45 1.73 5.61 3.22
C ILE A 45 2.73 6.72 2.92
N GLU A 46 2.49 7.52 1.87
CA GLU A 46 3.32 8.67 1.50
C GLU A 46 3.46 9.67 2.65
N ASN A 47 2.36 9.99 3.33
CA ASN A 47 2.39 10.90 4.47
C ASN A 47 3.20 10.33 5.66
N THR A 48 3.09 9.03 5.92
CA THR A 48 3.89 8.38 6.98
C THR A 48 5.37 8.41 6.64
N ALA A 49 5.74 8.11 5.39
CA ALA A 49 7.12 8.13 4.92
C ALA A 49 7.71 9.55 4.90
N HIS A 50 6.91 10.56 4.55
CA HIS A 50 7.29 11.96 4.62
C HIS A 50 7.65 12.36 6.06
N HIS A 51 6.81 12.03 7.05
CA HIS A 51 7.12 12.30 8.47
C HIS A 51 8.33 11.50 8.98
N HIS A 52 8.56 10.31 8.42
CA HIS A 52 9.71 9.46 8.72
C HIS A 52 11.01 9.92 8.00
N ASN A 53 10.94 10.93 7.12
CA ASN A 53 12.05 11.38 6.27
C ASN A 53 12.68 10.25 5.41
N THR A 54 11.85 9.34 4.91
CA THR A 54 12.31 8.24 4.05
C THR A 54 11.67 8.35 2.68
N PRO A 55 12.45 8.47 1.59
CA PRO A 55 11.90 8.45 0.25
C PRO A 55 11.35 7.04 -0.07
N ILE A 56 10.17 7.00 -0.66
CA ILE A 56 9.50 5.75 -1.03
C ILE A 56 8.94 5.82 -2.45
N HIS A 57 8.64 4.65 -3.00
CA HIS A 57 7.87 4.49 -4.23
C HIS A 57 6.54 3.78 -3.92
N THR A 58 5.43 4.37 -4.36
CA THR A 58 4.10 3.76 -4.22
C THR A 58 3.52 3.39 -5.58
N LEU A 59 3.01 2.18 -5.67
CA LEU A 59 2.36 1.60 -6.84
C LEU A 59 0.90 1.30 -6.52
N THR A 60 0.05 1.41 -7.53
CA THR A 60 -1.40 1.12 -7.42
C THR A 60 -1.81 0.15 -8.52
N THR A 61 -2.92 -0.56 -8.37
CA THR A 61 -3.40 -1.45 -9.43
C THR A 61 -4.51 -0.83 -10.26
N LEU A 62 -5.62 -0.41 -9.65
CA LEU A 62 -6.80 0.06 -10.35
C LEU A 62 -7.22 1.46 -9.89
N ARG A 63 -8.04 2.13 -10.71
CA ARG A 63 -8.63 3.43 -10.39
C ARG A 63 -10.11 3.43 -10.72
N ARG A 64 -10.93 3.97 -9.82
CA ARG A 64 -12.37 4.12 -10.06
C ARG A 64 -12.63 4.93 -11.33
N ASN A 65 -13.68 4.57 -12.06
CA ASN A 65 -14.11 5.24 -13.29
C ASN A 65 -13.06 5.21 -14.42
N THR A 66 -12.23 4.15 -14.46
CA THR A 66 -11.27 3.90 -15.55
C THR A 66 -11.51 2.52 -16.17
N ASN A 67 -10.94 2.28 -17.35
CA ASN A 67 -10.88 0.94 -17.94
C ASN A 67 -9.91 0.07 -17.12
N GLY A 68 -10.45 -0.88 -16.34
CA GLY A 68 -9.68 -1.70 -15.39
C GLY A 68 -8.48 -2.44 -16.01
N PRO A 69 -8.67 -3.25 -17.08
CA PRO A 69 -7.56 -3.93 -17.75
C PRO A 69 -6.48 -2.97 -18.28
N HIS A 70 -6.87 -1.87 -18.92
CA HIS A 70 -5.91 -0.89 -19.41
C HIS A 70 -5.15 -0.20 -18.26
N GLN A 71 -5.86 0.18 -17.19
CA GLN A 71 -5.26 0.80 -16.01
C GLN A 71 -4.27 -0.14 -15.32
N LEU A 72 -4.61 -1.42 -15.20
CA LEU A 72 -3.72 -2.43 -14.63
C LEU A 72 -2.43 -2.56 -15.45
N LEU A 73 -2.55 -2.71 -16.78
CA LEU A 73 -1.38 -2.79 -17.66
C LEU A 73 -0.53 -1.51 -17.63
N THR A 74 -1.18 -0.35 -17.56
CA THR A 74 -0.48 0.94 -17.43
C THR A 74 0.34 0.99 -16.14
N ASN A 75 -0.25 0.60 -15.02
CA ASN A 75 0.42 0.59 -13.73
C ASN A 75 1.50 -0.49 -13.63
N LEU A 76 1.32 -1.63 -14.30
CA LEU A 76 2.35 -2.67 -14.44
C LEU A 76 3.56 -2.13 -15.22
N THR A 77 3.34 -1.43 -16.35
CA THR A 77 4.41 -0.78 -17.10
C THR A 77 5.12 0.27 -16.25
N HIS A 78 4.38 1.05 -15.46
CA HIS A 78 4.97 2.01 -14.54
C HIS A 78 5.88 1.34 -13.50
N ALA A 79 5.46 0.22 -12.92
CA ALA A 79 6.27 -0.58 -12.02
C ALA A 79 7.55 -1.08 -12.71
N TRP A 80 7.41 -1.66 -13.91
CA TRP A 80 8.52 -2.15 -14.72
C TRP A 80 9.57 -1.07 -15.02
N THR A 81 9.14 0.13 -15.42
CA THR A 81 10.06 1.25 -15.71
C THR A 81 10.78 1.78 -14.47
N HIS A 82 10.30 1.45 -13.26
CA HIS A 82 10.93 1.81 -11.99
C HIS A 82 11.72 0.65 -11.35
N GLY A 83 11.91 -0.47 -12.07
CA GLY A 83 12.77 -1.59 -11.64
C GLY A 83 12.06 -2.64 -10.78
N HIS A 84 10.74 -2.78 -10.93
CA HIS A 84 9.93 -3.78 -10.24
C HIS A 84 9.36 -4.85 -11.17
#